data_AF-Q0PIC8-F1
#
_entry.id   AF-Q0PIC8-F1
#
_cell.length_a   1.000
_cell.length_b   1.000
_cell.length_c   1.000
_cell.angle_alpha   90.00
_cell.angle_beta   90.00
_cell.angle_gamma   90.00
#
_symmetry.space_group_name_H-M   'P 1'
#
loop_
_entity.id
_entity.type
_entity.pdbx_description
1 polymer ?
#
loop_
_entity_poly.entity_id
_entity_poly.type
_entity_poly.pdbx_seq_one_letter_code
_entity_poly.pdbx_strand_id
1 'polypeptide(L)'
;MSPNGEPMAVKDVVNVDTPSLAKNASKRRRAWNAFEKVSEGILFASAFIGVVTIILIFLFLFKEALPVLFDAKTAASLTASKWYPISQPPVFGLIPLIAGSLIVTVGAIVISVPLGVGAAIYLSMVASPMVREILKPTIEVLAGIPSVVLGFFGMAFLAPVVKSLFNLPTGLTALTGAITLALMALPTITSISEDAISSVPGKYMEAALSLGATRWQAIITVIVPAAFSGITASVMLGIGRAIGETMTVLMVTGNAGIIPDSFLVPVRTMTATIAAEMGEVARGSDHYHALFVVGAVLFIMTFIINLIADMVSRRMKEVE
;
A
#
# COMPACT_ATOMS: atom_id res chain seq x y z
N MET A 1 67.72 -21.15 -3.32
CA MET A 1 69.08 -21.42 -2.80
C MET A 1 70.02 -20.38 -3.38
N SER A 2 70.77 -19.70 -2.52
CA SER A 2 71.93 -18.89 -2.91
C SER A 2 73.13 -19.81 -3.22
N PRO A 3 74.11 -19.41 -4.06
CA PRO A 3 75.20 -20.27 -4.49
C PRO A 3 76.13 -20.79 -3.38
N ASN A 4 76.07 -20.25 -2.15
CA ASN A 4 77.11 -20.49 -1.13
C ASN A 4 76.63 -21.12 0.20
N GLY A 5 75.44 -21.72 0.27
CA GLY A 5 75.12 -22.72 1.30
C GLY A 5 75.20 -22.33 2.80
N GLU A 6 75.35 -21.05 3.16
CA GLU A 6 75.28 -20.61 4.56
C GLU A 6 73.83 -20.29 4.99
N PRO A 7 73.41 -20.70 6.20
CA PRO A 7 72.08 -20.37 6.71
C PRO A 7 71.99 -18.87 7.00
N MET A 8 71.11 -18.15 6.28
CA MET A 8 70.78 -16.76 6.58
C MET A 8 70.27 -16.65 8.02
N ALA A 9 70.89 -15.80 8.82
CA ALA A 9 70.41 -15.45 10.15
C ALA A 9 68.99 -14.87 10.05
N VAL A 10 68.05 -15.45 10.81
CA VAL A 10 66.61 -15.11 10.81
C VAL A 10 66.33 -13.67 11.28
N LYS A 11 67.35 -12.89 11.66
CA LYS A 11 67.19 -11.54 12.21
C LYS A 11 67.08 -10.42 11.16
N ASP A 12 67.33 -10.69 9.88
CA ASP A 12 67.38 -9.63 8.86
C ASP A 12 66.16 -9.58 7.91
N VAL A 13 65.10 -10.36 8.16
CA VAL A 13 63.92 -10.44 7.26
C VAL A 13 62.65 -9.79 7.83
N VAL A 14 62.65 -9.31 9.07
CA VAL A 14 61.44 -8.71 9.67
C VAL A 14 61.80 -7.43 10.44
N ASN A 15 62.31 -6.43 9.74
CA ASN A 15 62.12 -5.04 10.18
C ASN A 15 60.74 -4.58 9.68
N VAL A 16 59.69 -5.06 10.33
CA VAL A 16 58.35 -4.51 10.12
C VAL A 16 58.30 -3.21 10.91
N ASP A 17 58.24 -2.08 10.20
CA ASP A 17 58.04 -0.75 10.78
C ASP A 17 56.71 -0.68 11.57
N THR A 18 56.75 -1.15 12.82
CA THR A 18 55.61 -1.17 13.75
C THR A 18 54.97 0.23 13.98
N PRO A 19 55.69 1.37 13.93
CA PRO A 19 55.06 2.69 14.08
C PRO A 19 54.25 3.15 12.86
N SER A 20 54.64 2.73 11.64
CA SER A 20 53.99 3.16 10.39
C SER A 20 52.65 2.42 10.18
N LEU A 21 52.59 1.14 10.54
CA LEU A 21 51.36 0.34 10.56
C LEU A 21 50.34 0.87 11.57
N ALA A 22 50.77 1.27 12.77
CA ALA A 22 49.89 1.85 13.80
C ALA A 22 49.34 3.23 13.40
N LYS A 23 50.15 4.10 12.76
CA LYS A 23 49.68 5.38 12.22
C LYS A 23 48.65 5.20 11.10
N ASN A 24 48.86 4.23 10.21
CA ASN A 24 47.92 3.94 9.12
C ASN A 24 46.60 3.37 9.63
N ALA A 25 46.62 2.52 10.67
CA ALA A 25 45.42 2.02 11.33
C ALA A 25 44.60 3.13 12.02
N SER A 26 45.26 4.08 12.70
CA SER A 26 44.58 5.20 13.37
C SER A 26 43.98 6.22 12.39
N LYS A 27 44.64 6.48 11.25
CA LYS A 27 44.12 7.35 10.18
C LYS A 27 42.90 6.72 9.49
N ARG A 28 42.94 5.40 9.21
CA ARG A 28 41.82 4.65 8.64
C ARG A 28 40.61 4.60 9.59
N ARG A 29 40.84 4.42 10.89
CA ARG A 29 39.79 4.46 11.92
C ARG A 29 39.17 5.85 12.09
N ARG A 30 39.95 6.93 12.01
CA ARG A 30 39.41 8.30 12.01
C ARG A 30 38.58 8.61 10.77
N ALA A 31 39.02 8.18 9.59
CA ALA A 31 38.25 8.33 8.35
C ALA A 31 36.94 7.54 8.41
N TRP A 32 36.95 6.33 9.00
CA TRP A 32 35.75 5.53 9.22
C TRP A 32 34.77 6.17 10.19
N ASN A 33 35.24 6.66 11.34
CA ASN A 33 34.41 7.37 12.31
C ASN A 33 33.83 8.69 11.75
N ALA A 34 34.58 9.39 10.88
CA ALA A 34 34.09 10.58 10.20
C ALA A 34 33.02 10.23 9.17
N PHE A 35 33.22 9.16 8.39
CA PHE A 35 32.23 8.64 7.46
C PHE A 35 30.96 8.16 8.17
N GLU A 36 31.08 7.49 9.32
CA GLU A 36 29.95 7.09 10.16
C GLU A 36 29.16 8.30 10.64
N LYS A 37 29.82 9.33 11.20
CA LYS A 37 29.15 10.57 11.64
C LYS A 37 28.48 11.34 10.51
N VAL A 38 29.10 11.38 9.32
CA VAL A 38 28.50 12.02 8.14
C VAL A 38 27.28 11.23 7.66
N SER A 39 27.38 9.90 7.60
CA SER A 39 26.28 9.03 7.20
C SER A 39 25.12 9.11 8.19
N GLU A 40 25.40 9.09 9.49
CA GLU A 40 24.42 9.30 10.56
C GLU A 40 23.76 10.67 10.44
N GLY A 41 24.55 11.73 10.21
CA GLY A 41 24.02 13.08 10.00
C GLY A 41 23.11 13.19 8.78
N ILE A 42 23.46 12.53 7.66
CA ILE A 42 22.63 12.50 6.44
C ILE A 42 21.32 11.73 6.69
N LEU A 43 21.40 10.56 7.33
CA LEU A 43 20.22 9.74 7.65
C LEU A 43 19.30 10.45 8.65
N PHE A 44 19.87 11.14 9.63
CA PHE A 44 19.10 11.94 10.58
C PHE A 44 18.42 13.13 9.90
N ALA A 45 19.16 13.88 9.06
CA ALA A 45 18.61 15.00 8.32
C ALA A 45 17.49 14.56 7.36
N SER A 46 17.66 13.45 6.66
CA SER A 46 16.63 12.93 5.74
C SER A 46 15.37 12.49 6.48
N ALA A 47 15.51 11.78 7.61
CA ALA A 47 14.39 11.41 8.47
C ALA A 47 13.69 12.65 9.03
N PHE A 48 14.45 13.64 9.51
CA PHE A 48 13.92 14.89 10.04
C PHE A 48 13.15 15.69 8.99
N ILE A 49 13.71 15.88 7.79
CA ILE A 49 13.04 16.55 6.67
C ILE A 49 11.75 15.80 6.29
N GLY A 50 11.77 14.47 6.30
CA GLY A 50 10.59 13.65 6.05
C GLY A 50 9.47 13.92 7.06
N VAL A 51 9.78 13.88 8.35
CA VAL A 51 8.82 14.17 9.42
C VAL A 51 8.28 15.59 9.33
N VAL A 52 9.14 16.59 9.12
CA VAL A 52 8.73 17.99 8.97
C VAL A 52 7.82 18.17 7.75
N THR A 53 8.14 17.53 6.63
CA THR A 53 7.32 17.60 5.41
C THR A 53 5.92 17.03 5.64
N ILE A 54 5.81 15.88 6.31
CA ILE A 54 4.52 15.27 6.67
C ILE A 54 3.71 16.22 7.57
N ILE A 55 4.33 16.81 8.60
CA ILE A 55 3.68 17.79 9.47
C ILE A 55 3.19 19.01 8.67
N LEU A 56 4.01 19.53 7.75
CA LEU A 56 3.63 20.66 6.90
C LEU A 56 2.46 20.32 5.98
N ILE A 57 2.44 19.13 5.38
CA ILE A 57 1.30 18.66 4.58
C ILE A 57 0.03 18.63 5.44
N PHE A 58 0.11 18.15 6.69
CA PHE A 58 -1.03 18.14 7.59
C PHE A 58 -1.51 19.55 7.93
N LEU A 59 -0.60 20.41 8.39
CA LEU A 59 -0.94 21.78 8.74
C LEU A 59 -1.55 22.52 7.56
N PHE A 60 -1.00 22.33 6.35
CA PHE A 60 -1.54 22.91 5.13
C PHE A 60 -2.94 22.38 4.79
N LEU A 61 -3.14 21.06 4.82
CA LEU A 61 -4.42 20.42 4.55
C LEU A 61 -5.53 20.95 5.45
N PHE A 62 -5.30 20.95 6.77
CA PHE A 62 -6.30 21.40 7.75
C PHE A 62 -6.50 22.92 7.72
N LYS A 63 -5.43 23.70 7.47
CA LYS A 63 -5.53 25.16 7.32
C LYS A 63 -6.43 25.53 6.15
N GLU A 64 -6.27 24.87 5.00
CA GLU A 64 -7.06 25.16 3.79
C GLU A 64 -8.48 24.58 3.85
N ALA A 65 -8.73 23.56 4.68
CA ALA A 65 -10.07 23.01 4.91
C ALA A 65 -10.92 23.87 5.88
N LEU A 66 -10.27 24.58 6.80
CA LEU A 66 -10.93 25.33 7.87
C LEU A 66 -11.92 26.43 7.41
N PRO A 67 -11.65 27.23 6.35
CA PRO A 67 -12.55 28.30 5.90
C PRO A 67 -13.97 27.84 5.62
N VAL A 68 -14.15 26.60 5.16
CA VAL A 68 -15.48 26.02 4.86
C VAL A 68 -16.39 25.99 6.10
N LEU A 69 -15.82 25.81 7.30
CA LEU A 69 -16.61 25.75 8.54
C LEU A 69 -17.14 27.11 8.98
N PHE A 70 -16.56 28.19 8.48
CA PHE A 70 -16.99 29.56 8.79
C PHE A 70 -17.99 30.11 7.79
N ASP A 71 -18.14 29.50 6.61
CA ASP A 71 -19.23 29.80 5.68
C ASP A 71 -20.40 28.82 5.88
N ALA A 72 -21.48 29.31 6.50
CA ALA A 72 -22.67 28.53 6.79
C ALA A 72 -23.31 27.91 5.53
N LYS A 73 -23.21 28.56 4.36
CA LYS A 73 -23.79 28.04 3.11
C LYS A 73 -23.00 26.84 2.60
N THR A 74 -21.68 26.99 2.50
CA THR A 74 -20.79 25.90 2.08
C THR A 74 -20.81 24.76 3.09
N ALA A 75 -20.77 25.05 4.40
CA ALA A 75 -20.86 24.04 5.45
C ALA A 75 -22.16 23.23 5.38
N ALA A 76 -23.32 23.87 5.16
CA ALA A 76 -24.59 23.16 5.01
C ALA A 76 -24.56 22.21 3.79
N SER A 77 -23.92 22.64 2.70
CA SER A 77 -23.83 21.85 1.46
C SER A 77 -22.99 20.58 1.61
N LEU A 78 -22.09 20.49 2.60
CA LEU A 78 -21.26 19.30 2.84
C LEU A 78 -22.08 18.04 3.16
N THR A 79 -23.27 18.21 3.72
CA THR A 79 -24.20 17.13 4.06
C THR A 79 -25.15 16.76 2.93
N ALA A 80 -25.06 17.44 1.79
CA ALA A 80 -25.93 17.17 0.65
C ALA A 80 -25.69 15.78 0.04
N SER A 81 -26.74 15.25 -0.59
CA SER A 81 -26.70 13.94 -1.24
C SER A 81 -26.02 13.92 -2.62
N LYS A 82 -25.51 15.07 -3.08
CA LYS A 82 -24.90 15.22 -4.40
C LYS A 82 -23.62 16.05 -4.31
N TRP A 83 -22.60 15.66 -5.07
CA TRP A 83 -21.44 16.48 -5.37
C TRP A 83 -21.65 17.14 -6.72
N TYR A 84 -21.98 18.43 -6.72
CA TYR A 84 -22.24 19.19 -7.93
C TYR A 84 -21.78 20.66 -7.78
N PRO A 85 -20.46 20.93 -7.90
CA PRO A 85 -19.89 22.26 -7.72
C PRO A 85 -20.35 23.32 -8.73
N ILE A 86 -20.82 22.88 -9.91
CA ILE A 86 -21.18 23.76 -11.03
C ILE A 86 -22.63 24.28 -10.97
N SER A 87 -23.47 23.81 -10.05
CA SER A 87 -24.85 24.35 -9.92
C SER A 87 -24.87 25.74 -9.30
N GLN A 88 -26.01 26.41 -9.46
CA GLN A 88 -26.36 27.62 -8.72
C GLN A 88 -27.59 27.32 -7.83
N PRO A 89 -27.42 27.21 -6.50
CA PRO A 89 -26.17 27.32 -5.72
C PRO A 89 -25.25 26.09 -5.86
N PRO A 90 -23.93 26.23 -5.60
CA PRO A 90 -22.98 25.11 -5.63
C PRO A 90 -23.26 24.13 -4.49
N VAL A 91 -23.03 22.83 -4.74
CA VAL A 91 -23.30 21.77 -3.77
C VAL A 91 -22.06 20.87 -3.59
N PHE A 92 -21.54 20.79 -2.36
CA PHE A 92 -20.30 20.07 -2.04
C PHE A 92 -20.55 18.83 -1.16
N GLY A 93 -21.55 18.01 -1.51
CA GLY A 93 -21.94 16.84 -0.71
C GLY A 93 -20.82 15.81 -0.54
N LEU A 94 -20.39 15.56 0.70
CA LEU A 94 -19.33 14.59 1.03
C LEU A 94 -19.84 13.15 1.06
N ILE A 95 -21.10 12.96 1.46
CA ILE A 95 -21.75 11.64 1.58
C ILE A 95 -21.61 10.79 0.30
N PRO A 96 -21.95 11.29 -0.91
CA PRO A 96 -21.80 10.50 -2.13
C PRO A 96 -20.34 10.11 -2.41
N LEU A 97 -19.36 10.97 -2.08
CA LEU A 97 -17.94 10.68 -2.30
C LEU A 97 -17.40 9.64 -1.32
N ILE A 98 -17.80 9.73 -0.04
CA ILE A 98 -17.48 8.73 0.98
C ILE A 98 -18.10 7.39 0.59
N ALA A 99 -19.39 7.37 0.24
CA ALA A 99 -20.09 6.17 -0.17
C ALA A 99 -19.46 5.55 -1.42
N GLY A 100 -19.13 6.35 -2.43
CA GLY A 100 -18.43 5.93 -3.65
C GLY A 100 -17.04 5.34 -3.36
N SER A 101 -16.25 5.98 -2.50
CA SER A 101 -14.96 5.44 -2.06
C SER A 101 -15.10 4.11 -1.31
N LEU A 102 -16.05 4.02 -0.37
CA LEU A 102 -16.26 2.83 0.44
C LEU A 102 -16.79 1.65 -0.37
N ILE A 103 -17.80 1.84 -1.23
CA ILE A 103 -18.38 0.74 -2.01
C ILE A 103 -17.34 0.10 -2.94
N VAL A 104 -16.51 0.92 -3.59
CA VAL A 104 -15.44 0.44 -4.48
C VAL A 104 -14.34 -0.26 -3.68
N THR A 105 -13.91 0.34 -2.56
CA THR A 105 -12.87 -0.23 -1.70
C THR A 105 -13.31 -1.57 -1.10
N VAL A 106 -14.50 -1.62 -0.50
CA VAL A 106 -15.06 -2.84 0.09
C VAL A 106 -15.23 -3.91 -0.97
N GLY A 107 -15.77 -3.57 -2.14
CA GLY A 107 -15.89 -4.50 -3.26
C GLY A 107 -14.53 -5.07 -3.68
N ALA A 108 -13.49 -4.23 -3.74
CA ALA A 108 -12.14 -4.66 -4.10
C ALA A 108 -11.54 -5.61 -3.05
N ILE A 109 -11.75 -5.34 -1.76
CA ILE A 109 -11.25 -6.16 -0.64
C ILE A 109 -11.95 -7.52 -0.61
N VAL A 110 -13.28 -7.54 -0.76
CA VAL A 110 -14.07 -8.77 -0.78
C VAL A 110 -13.60 -9.74 -1.86
N ILE A 111 -13.08 -9.22 -2.98
CA ILE A 111 -12.51 -10.04 -4.06
C ILE A 111 -11.03 -10.36 -3.80
N SER A 112 -10.21 -9.34 -3.52
CA SER A 112 -8.75 -9.48 -3.50
C SER A 112 -8.20 -10.21 -2.28
N VAL A 113 -8.83 -10.10 -1.10
CA VAL A 113 -8.37 -10.77 0.12
C VAL A 113 -8.50 -12.30 0.02
N PRO A 114 -9.70 -12.88 -0.25
CA PRO A 114 -9.81 -14.33 -0.31
C PRO A 114 -8.99 -14.93 -1.45
N LEU A 115 -8.96 -14.27 -2.62
CA LEU A 115 -8.15 -14.73 -3.74
C LEU A 115 -6.64 -14.61 -3.47
N GLY A 116 -6.20 -13.50 -2.88
CA GLY A 116 -4.79 -13.24 -2.61
C GLY A 116 -4.23 -14.14 -1.51
N VAL A 117 -4.96 -14.27 -0.39
CA VAL A 117 -4.56 -15.17 0.71
C VAL A 117 -4.64 -16.64 0.26
N GLY A 118 -5.68 -17.02 -0.49
CA GLY A 118 -5.80 -18.36 -1.06
C GLY A 118 -4.66 -18.70 -2.01
N ALA A 119 -4.30 -17.77 -2.90
CA ALA A 119 -3.16 -17.92 -3.80
C ALA A 119 -1.84 -18.02 -3.02
N ALA A 120 -1.67 -17.23 -1.96
CA ALA A 120 -0.49 -17.28 -1.10
C ALA A 120 -0.34 -18.64 -0.39
N ILE A 121 -1.43 -19.18 0.16
CA ILE A 121 -1.46 -20.52 0.77
C ILE A 121 -1.09 -21.58 -0.26
N TYR A 122 -1.65 -21.51 -1.47
CA TYR A 122 -1.32 -22.44 -2.54
C TYR A 122 0.17 -22.38 -2.91
N LEU A 123 0.71 -21.18 -3.14
CA LEU A 123 2.10 -20.99 -3.56
C LEU A 123 3.13 -21.43 -2.51
N SER A 124 2.81 -21.23 -1.22
CA SER A 124 3.72 -21.57 -0.12
C SER A 124 3.64 -23.04 0.29
N MET A 125 2.44 -23.65 0.28
CA MET A 125 2.20 -24.96 0.91
C MET A 125 1.87 -26.10 -0.05
N VAL A 126 1.38 -25.79 -1.27
CA VAL A 126 0.83 -26.80 -2.19
C VAL A 126 1.59 -26.85 -3.52
N ALA A 127 2.02 -25.70 -4.02
CA ALA A 127 2.69 -25.57 -5.30
C ALA A 127 4.04 -26.32 -5.30
N SER A 128 4.38 -26.93 -6.44
CA SER A 128 5.72 -27.47 -6.65
C SER A 128 6.74 -26.33 -6.77
N PRO A 129 8.04 -26.58 -6.51
CA PRO A 129 9.08 -25.55 -6.61
C PRO A 129 9.09 -24.81 -7.94
N MET A 130 8.92 -25.55 -9.06
CA MET A 130 8.87 -24.97 -10.40
C MET A 130 7.67 -24.04 -10.60
N VAL A 131 6.49 -24.39 -10.06
CA VAL A 131 5.30 -23.54 -10.16
C VAL A 131 5.51 -22.25 -9.36
N ARG A 132 6.08 -22.34 -8.17
CA ARG A 132 6.41 -21.18 -7.32
C ARG A 132 7.42 -20.25 -7.99
N GLU A 133 8.48 -20.80 -8.56
CA GLU A 133 9.54 -20.05 -9.26
C GLU A 133 9.04 -19.30 -10.50
N ILE A 134 7.93 -19.72 -11.11
CA ILE A 134 7.31 -19.03 -12.26
C ILE A 134 6.25 -18.03 -11.79
N LEU A 135 5.32 -18.48 -10.92
CA LEU A 135 4.16 -17.68 -10.55
C LEU A 135 4.52 -16.51 -9.64
N LYS A 136 5.43 -16.68 -8.67
CA LYS A 136 5.77 -15.59 -7.74
C LYS A 136 6.39 -14.39 -8.46
N PRO A 137 7.45 -14.53 -9.29
CA PRO A 137 7.97 -13.41 -10.07
C PRO A 137 6.93 -12.80 -11.01
N THR A 138 6.05 -13.62 -11.61
CA THR A 138 4.98 -13.12 -12.47
C THR A 138 4.02 -12.20 -11.69
N ILE A 139 3.61 -12.61 -10.48
CA ILE A 139 2.76 -11.82 -9.60
C ILE A 139 3.46 -10.52 -9.20
N GLU A 140 4.74 -10.56 -8.84
CA GLU A 140 5.52 -9.37 -8.50
C GLU A 140 5.63 -8.39 -9.69
N VAL A 141 5.81 -8.91 -10.91
CA VAL A 141 5.79 -8.09 -12.13
C VAL A 141 4.43 -7.45 -12.36
N LEU A 142 3.32 -8.16 -12.10
CA LEU A 142 1.97 -7.59 -12.18
C LEU A 142 1.78 -6.40 -11.22
N ALA A 143 2.43 -6.40 -10.06
CA ALA A 143 2.38 -5.28 -9.11
C ALA A 143 3.05 -4.00 -9.65
N GLY A 144 3.99 -4.15 -10.59
CA GLY A 144 4.72 -3.06 -11.25
C GLY A 144 3.96 -2.40 -12.40
N ILE A 145 2.80 -2.91 -12.80
CA ILE A 145 1.99 -2.30 -13.87
C ILE A 145 1.49 -0.91 -13.41
N PRO A 146 1.70 0.16 -14.21
CA PRO A 146 1.18 1.48 -13.88
C PRO A 146 -0.35 1.47 -13.74
N SER A 147 -0.87 2.18 -12.73
CA SER A 147 -2.30 2.18 -12.44
C SER A 147 -3.16 2.70 -13.60
N VAL A 148 -2.67 3.70 -14.34
CA VAL A 148 -3.35 4.21 -15.55
C VAL A 148 -3.53 3.14 -16.63
N VAL A 149 -2.61 2.18 -16.74
CA VAL A 149 -2.71 1.07 -17.71
C VAL A 149 -3.81 0.12 -17.30
N LEU A 150 -3.91 -0.21 -16.00
CA LEU A 150 -5.00 -1.03 -15.47
C LEU A 150 -6.35 -0.31 -15.55
N GLY A 151 -6.39 1.01 -15.30
CA GLY A 151 -7.57 1.85 -15.51
C GLY A 151 -8.02 1.86 -16.96
N PHE A 152 -7.09 2.02 -17.90
CA PHE A 152 -7.40 1.91 -19.32
C PHE A 152 -7.92 0.52 -19.71
N PHE A 153 -7.28 -0.54 -19.23
CA PHE A 153 -7.76 -1.91 -19.44
C PHE A 153 -9.17 -2.12 -18.88
N GLY A 154 -9.43 -1.64 -17.66
CA GLY A 154 -10.74 -1.70 -17.03
C GLY A 154 -11.81 -0.95 -17.84
N MET A 155 -11.47 0.21 -18.39
CA MET A 155 -12.38 0.99 -19.23
C MET A 155 -12.60 0.36 -20.61
N ALA A 156 -11.54 -0.13 -21.26
CA ALA A 156 -11.57 -0.59 -22.65
C ALA A 156 -12.11 -2.02 -22.79
N PHE A 157 -11.89 -2.89 -21.79
CA PHE A 157 -12.25 -4.31 -21.87
C PHE A 157 -13.27 -4.71 -20.81
N LEU A 158 -13.02 -4.38 -19.53
CA LEU A 158 -13.88 -4.84 -18.45
C LEU A 158 -15.24 -4.13 -18.43
N ALA A 159 -15.27 -2.82 -18.65
CA ALA A 159 -16.51 -2.05 -18.68
C ALA A 159 -17.47 -2.56 -19.78
N PRO A 160 -17.06 -2.79 -21.04
CA PRO A 160 -17.93 -3.43 -22.04
C PRO A 160 -18.49 -4.79 -21.61
N VAL A 161 -17.68 -5.62 -20.93
CA VAL A 161 -18.13 -6.92 -20.40
C VAL A 161 -19.18 -6.75 -19.31
N VAL A 162 -18.94 -5.87 -18.32
CA VAL A 162 -19.92 -5.58 -17.26
C VAL A 162 -21.20 -4.99 -17.86
N LYS A 163 -21.07 -4.10 -18.85
CA LYS A 163 -22.20 -3.51 -19.56
C LYS A 163 -23.09 -4.57 -20.22
N SER A 164 -22.49 -5.49 -20.97
CA SER A 164 -23.25 -6.53 -21.69
C SER A 164 -23.80 -7.60 -20.75
N LEU A 165 -23.04 -8.01 -19.73
CA LEU A 165 -23.43 -9.03 -18.77
C LEU A 165 -24.65 -8.61 -17.94
N PHE A 166 -24.71 -7.34 -17.53
CA PHE A 166 -25.80 -6.80 -16.70
C PHE A 166 -26.81 -5.94 -17.47
N ASN A 167 -26.70 -5.88 -18.80
CA ASN A 167 -27.54 -5.07 -19.68
C ASN A 167 -27.67 -3.58 -19.23
N LEU A 168 -26.53 -2.94 -18.96
CA LEU A 168 -26.47 -1.58 -18.40
C LEU A 168 -26.31 -0.52 -19.50
N PRO A 169 -26.68 0.76 -19.24
CA PRO A 169 -26.38 1.87 -20.14
C PRO A 169 -24.87 2.10 -20.32
N THR A 170 -24.12 1.93 -19.22
CA THR A 170 -22.67 2.09 -19.15
C THR A 170 -22.06 0.98 -18.31
N GLY A 171 -20.84 0.57 -18.67
CA GLY A 171 -20.03 -0.35 -17.88
C GLY A 171 -19.14 0.34 -16.84
N LEU A 172 -19.12 1.67 -16.82
CA LEU A 172 -18.33 2.45 -15.86
C LEU A 172 -19.10 2.55 -14.54
N THR A 173 -18.86 1.59 -13.65
CA THR A 173 -19.66 1.37 -12.44
C THR A 173 -18.77 1.11 -11.24
N ALA A 174 -19.35 1.16 -10.04
CA ALA A 174 -18.66 0.75 -8.82
C ALA A 174 -18.11 -0.68 -8.90
N LEU A 175 -18.83 -1.62 -9.53
CA LEU A 175 -18.41 -3.01 -9.73
C LEU A 175 -17.15 -3.09 -10.59
N THR A 176 -17.14 -2.40 -11.73
CA THR A 176 -15.97 -2.36 -12.63
C THR A 176 -14.75 -1.78 -11.93
N GLY A 177 -14.96 -0.72 -11.14
CA GLY A 177 -13.94 -0.16 -10.26
C GLY A 177 -13.43 -1.17 -9.24
N ALA A 178 -14.34 -1.82 -8.51
CA ALA A 178 -13.99 -2.80 -7.48
C ALA A 178 -13.18 -3.98 -8.05
N ILE A 179 -13.57 -4.52 -9.20
CA ILE A 179 -12.84 -5.62 -9.86
C ILE A 179 -11.45 -5.14 -10.31
N THR A 180 -11.35 -3.96 -10.93
CA THR A 180 -10.06 -3.43 -11.40
C THR A 180 -9.11 -3.15 -10.23
N LEU A 181 -9.61 -2.57 -9.14
CA LEU A 181 -8.84 -2.39 -7.91
C LEU A 181 -8.47 -3.71 -7.25
N ALA A 182 -9.34 -4.72 -7.30
CA ALA A 182 -9.02 -6.04 -6.78
C ALA A 182 -7.85 -6.66 -7.53
N LEU A 183 -7.82 -6.56 -8.87
CA LEU A 183 -6.69 -7.01 -9.69
C LEU A 183 -5.39 -6.29 -9.33
N MET A 184 -5.46 -5.02 -8.94
CA MET A 184 -4.31 -4.22 -8.53
C MET A 184 -3.83 -4.53 -7.10
N ALA A 185 -4.73 -4.85 -6.17
CA ALA A 185 -4.41 -5.19 -4.79
C ALA A 185 -3.96 -6.65 -4.61
N LEU A 186 -4.44 -7.55 -5.48
CA LEU A 186 -4.20 -8.98 -5.40
C LEU A 186 -2.71 -9.35 -5.42
N PRO A 187 -1.85 -8.78 -6.29
CA PRO A 187 -0.41 -9.07 -6.26
C PRO A 187 0.27 -8.72 -4.93
N THR A 188 -0.09 -7.56 -4.36
CA THR A 188 0.45 -7.11 -3.08
C THR A 188 0.05 -8.03 -1.94
N ILE A 189 -1.24 -8.40 -1.86
CA ILE A 189 -1.75 -9.31 -0.83
C ILE A 189 -1.11 -10.68 -0.99
N THR A 190 -1.06 -11.22 -2.21
CA THR A 190 -0.54 -12.56 -2.50
C THR A 190 0.94 -12.67 -2.15
N SER A 191 1.77 -11.74 -2.64
CA SER A 191 3.23 -11.81 -2.47
C SER A 191 3.62 -11.71 -0.99
N ILE A 192 3.06 -10.75 -0.27
CA ILE A 192 3.42 -10.52 1.14
C ILE A 192 2.82 -11.60 2.05
N SER A 193 1.60 -12.09 1.75
CA SER A 193 1.05 -13.25 2.47
C SER A 193 1.89 -14.51 2.23
N GLU A 194 2.41 -14.71 1.02
CA GLU A 194 3.25 -15.87 0.70
C GLU A 194 4.58 -15.81 1.44
N ASP A 195 5.21 -14.62 1.52
CA ASP A 195 6.42 -14.40 2.33
C ASP A 195 6.15 -14.68 3.82
N ALA A 196 5.01 -14.21 4.34
CA ALA A 196 4.60 -14.45 5.72
C ALA A 196 4.43 -15.94 6.01
N ILE A 197 3.73 -16.67 5.15
CA ILE A 197 3.51 -18.12 5.33
C ILE A 197 4.82 -18.90 5.18
N SER A 198 5.63 -18.56 4.18
CA SER A 198 6.93 -19.20 3.94
C SER A 198 7.95 -18.95 5.05
N SER A 199 7.77 -17.90 5.86
CA SER A 199 8.62 -17.62 7.02
C SER A 199 8.37 -18.54 8.22
N VAL A 200 7.22 -19.26 8.24
CA VAL A 200 6.88 -20.17 9.32
C VAL A 200 7.81 -21.40 9.28
N PRO A 201 8.54 -21.71 10.37
CA PRO A 201 9.44 -22.86 10.42
C PRO A 201 8.76 -24.19 10.07
N GLY A 202 9.34 -24.96 9.15
CA GLY A 202 8.80 -26.24 8.69
C GLY A 202 8.56 -27.29 9.80
N LYS A 203 9.27 -27.18 10.93
CA LYS A 203 9.04 -28.01 12.13
C LYS A 203 7.61 -27.97 12.65
N TYR A 204 6.87 -26.85 12.47
CA TYR A 204 5.47 -26.76 12.86
C TYR A 204 4.58 -27.68 12.02
N MET A 205 4.89 -27.81 10.73
CA MET A 205 4.21 -28.74 9.84
C MET A 205 4.53 -30.19 10.23
N GLU A 206 5.80 -30.52 10.43
CA GLU A 206 6.23 -31.87 10.83
C GLU A 206 5.62 -32.32 12.17
N ALA A 207 5.55 -31.41 13.15
CA ALA A 207 4.92 -31.68 14.44
C ALA A 207 3.40 -31.88 14.32
N ALA A 208 2.70 -31.10 13.50
CA ALA A 208 1.28 -31.29 13.28
C ALA A 208 0.98 -32.65 12.61
N LEU A 209 1.78 -33.02 11.61
CA LEU A 209 1.65 -34.31 10.91
C LEU A 209 1.95 -35.50 11.84
N SER A 210 2.94 -35.39 12.75
CA SER A 210 3.27 -36.46 13.69
C SER A 210 2.19 -36.69 14.75
N LEU A 211 1.38 -35.67 15.05
CA LEU A 211 0.18 -35.76 15.88
C LEU A 211 -1.05 -36.33 15.14
N GLY A 212 -0.89 -36.75 13.88
CA GLY A 212 -1.95 -37.35 13.07
C GLY A 212 -2.83 -36.34 12.31
N ALA A 213 -2.46 -35.05 12.28
CA ALA A 213 -3.17 -34.08 11.47
C ALA A 213 -2.96 -34.35 9.97
N THR A 214 -4.00 -34.10 9.16
CA THR A 214 -3.84 -34.05 7.70
C THR A 214 -3.08 -32.79 7.30
N ARG A 215 -2.47 -32.78 6.10
CA ARG A 215 -1.79 -31.58 5.57
C ARG A 215 -2.70 -30.35 5.55
N TRP A 216 -3.96 -30.53 5.17
CA TRP A 216 -4.94 -29.44 5.13
C TRP A 216 -5.28 -28.90 6.53
N GLN A 217 -5.48 -29.80 7.50
CA GLN A 217 -5.68 -29.41 8.90
C GLN A 217 -4.46 -28.64 9.41
N ALA A 218 -3.24 -29.17 9.22
CA ALA A 218 -2.02 -28.49 9.64
C ALA A 218 -1.86 -27.09 9.03
N ILE A 219 -2.20 -26.91 7.75
CA ILE A 219 -2.17 -25.61 7.09
C ILE A 219 -3.14 -24.64 7.79
N ILE A 220 -4.40 -25.01 7.97
CA ILE A 220 -5.43 -24.09 8.49
C ILE A 220 -5.29 -23.85 9.99
N THR A 221 -4.91 -24.86 10.77
CA THR A 221 -4.95 -24.77 12.24
C THR A 221 -3.62 -24.41 12.87
N VAL A 222 -2.51 -24.53 12.14
CA VAL A 222 -1.16 -24.27 12.67
C VAL A 222 -0.45 -23.21 11.85
N ILE A 223 -0.28 -23.44 10.54
CA ILE A 223 0.58 -22.58 9.71
C ILE A 223 -0.06 -21.22 9.43
N VAL A 224 -1.31 -21.19 8.96
CA VAL A 224 -2.02 -19.93 8.65
C VAL A 224 -2.18 -19.06 9.91
N PRO A 225 -2.56 -19.61 11.09
CA PRO A 225 -2.58 -18.86 12.33
C PRO A 225 -1.19 -18.32 12.71
N ALA A 226 -0.13 -19.11 12.61
CA ALA A 226 1.24 -18.67 12.91
C ALA A 226 1.74 -17.56 11.95
N ALA A 227 1.24 -17.52 10.71
CA ALA A 227 1.54 -16.49 9.72
C ALA A 227 0.58 -15.27 9.80
N PHE A 228 -0.38 -15.28 10.72
CA PHE A 228 -1.52 -14.36 10.71
C PHE A 228 -1.09 -12.90 10.72
N SER A 229 -0.12 -12.53 11.56
CA SER A 229 0.35 -11.15 11.66
C SER A 229 0.86 -10.61 10.31
N GLY A 230 1.59 -11.42 9.54
CA GLY A 230 2.05 -11.07 8.20
C GLY A 230 0.93 -11.05 7.16
N ILE A 231 -0.02 -11.99 7.24
CA ILE A 231 -1.22 -11.99 6.38
C ILE A 231 -2.05 -10.72 6.61
N THR A 232 -2.33 -10.35 7.87
CA THR A 232 -3.02 -9.09 8.18
C THR A 232 -2.27 -7.87 7.68
N ALA A 233 -0.94 -7.82 7.80
CA ALA A 233 -0.14 -6.72 7.28
C ALA A 233 -0.23 -6.61 5.74
N SER A 234 -0.25 -7.74 5.04
CA SER A 234 -0.43 -7.76 3.57
C SER A 234 -1.81 -7.23 3.17
N VAL A 235 -2.87 -7.61 3.90
CA VAL A 235 -4.24 -7.16 3.66
C VAL A 235 -4.33 -5.66 3.93
N MET A 236 -3.76 -5.18 5.03
CA MET A 236 -3.69 -3.75 5.35
C MET A 236 -3.02 -2.94 4.23
N LEU A 237 -1.91 -3.44 3.68
CA LEU A 237 -1.23 -2.76 2.57
C LEU A 237 -2.09 -2.75 1.30
N GLY A 238 -2.81 -3.84 1.02
CA GLY A 238 -3.77 -3.92 -0.08
C GLY A 238 -4.93 -2.93 0.07
N ILE A 239 -5.50 -2.82 1.29
CA ILE A 239 -6.56 -1.86 1.62
C ILE A 239 -6.07 -0.42 1.42
N GLY A 240 -4.89 -0.09 1.95
CA GLY A 240 -4.29 1.24 1.80
C GLY A 240 -4.09 1.61 0.34
N ARG A 241 -3.62 0.65 -0.48
CA ARG A 241 -3.46 0.83 -1.93
C ARG A 241 -4.81 1.04 -2.63
N ALA A 242 -5.87 0.32 -2.25
CA ALA A 242 -7.19 0.47 -2.85
C ALA A 242 -7.87 1.81 -2.50
N ILE A 243 -7.79 2.25 -1.24
CA ILE A 243 -8.37 3.54 -0.79
C ILE A 243 -7.67 4.73 -1.45
N GLY A 244 -6.35 4.65 -1.56
CA GLY A 244 -5.52 5.70 -2.16
C GLY A 244 -5.50 5.68 -3.69
N GLU A 245 -6.14 4.70 -4.34
CA GLU A 245 -6.10 4.62 -5.79
C GLU A 245 -6.86 5.78 -6.41
N THR A 246 -6.21 6.42 -7.39
CA THR A 246 -6.65 7.72 -7.93
C THR A 246 -6.95 7.65 -9.41
N MET A 247 -6.01 7.14 -10.22
CA MET A 247 -6.16 7.16 -11.68
C MET A 247 -7.08 6.05 -12.18
N THR A 248 -6.98 4.85 -11.62
CA THR A 248 -7.81 3.72 -12.02
C THR A 248 -9.28 4.06 -11.82
N VAL A 249 -9.64 4.48 -10.60
CA VAL A 249 -11.03 4.83 -10.25
C VAL A 249 -11.54 6.01 -11.07
N LEU A 250 -10.70 7.02 -11.34
CA LEU A 250 -11.07 8.15 -12.21
C LEU A 250 -11.43 7.68 -13.62
N MET A 251 -10.82 6.62 -14.14
CA MET A 251 -11.09 6.12 -15.49
C MET A 251 -12.30 5.18 -15.56
N VAL A 252 -12.51 4.33 -14.54
CA VAL A 252 -13.41 3.17 -14.67
C VAL A 252 -14.73 3.27 -13.90
N THR A 253 -14.89 4.24 -13.00
CA THR A 253 -16.07 4.33 -12.11
C THR A 253 -17.18 5.23 -12.63
N GLY A 254 -16.95 5.96 -13.72
CA GLY A 254 -17.94 6.83 -14.36
C GLY A 254 -18.14 8.20 -13.68
N ASN A 255 -17.55 8.42 -12.50
CA ASN A 255 -17.42 9.71 -11.82
C ASN A 255 -18.74 10.44 -11.53
N ALA A 256 -19.82 9.72 -11.24
CA ALA A 256 -21.08 10.34 -10.84
C ALA A 256 -21.05 10.69 -9.33
N GLY A 257 -21.21 11.98 -9.01
CA GLY A 257 -21.28 12.51 -7.65
C GLY A 257 -22.62 12.28 -6.96
N ILE A 258 -23.15 11.06 -7.02
CA ILE A 258 -24.45 10.67 -6.41
C ILE A 258 -24.24 9.53 -5.41
N ILE A 259 -25.16 9.38 -4.47
CA ILE A 259 -25.12 8.24 -3.52
C ILE A 259 -25.44 6.97 -4.31
N PRO A 260 -24.56 5.94 -4.26
CA PRO A 260 -24.82 4.69 -4.95
C PRO A 260 -25.87 3.85 -4.22
N ASP A 261 -26.89 3.42 -4.97
CA ASP A 261 -27.89 2.46 -4.48
C ASP A 261 -27.48 0.99 -4.75
N SER A 262 -26.46 0.75 -5.59
CA SER A 262 -25.97 -0.59 -5.93
C SER A 262 -24.53 -0.56 -6.45
N PHE A 263 -23.94 -1.74 -6.68
CA PHE A 263 -22.62 -1.85 -7.33
C PHE A 263 -22.65 -1.57 -8.84
N LEU A 264 -23.83 -1.57 -9.47
CA LEU A 264 -23.99 -1.46 -10.92
C LEU A 264 -24.21 -0.03 -11.41
N VAL A 265 -24.10 0.95 -10.51
CA VAL A 265 -24.20 2.37 -10.87
C VAL A 265 -22.83 3.05 -10.91
N PRO A 266 -22.68 4.12 -11.71
CA PRO A 266 -21.50 4.97 -11.66
C PRO A 266 -21.34 5.62 -10.30
N VAL A 267 -20.10 5.79 -9.85
CA VAL A 267 -19.75 6.43 -8.58
C VAL A 267 -18.56 7.36 -8.77
N ARG A 268 -18.35 8.25 -7.80
CA ARG A 268 -17.18 9.10 -7.73
C ARG A 268 -16.49 8.90 -6.39
N THR A 269 -15.19 8.62 -6.42
CA THR A 269 -14.38 8.48 -5.20
C THR A 269 -13.82 9.84 -4.77
N MET A 270 -13.45 9.95 -3.49
CA MET A 270 -12.78 11.15 -2.97
C MET A 270 -11.45 11.44 -3.69
N THR A 271 -10.63 10.40 -3.95
CA THR A 271 -9.38 10.51 -4.70
C THR A 271 -9.59 11.03 -6.12
N ALA A 272 -10.57 10.47 -6.85
CA ALA A 272 -10.91 10.90 -8.20
C ALA A 272 -11.41 12.35 -8.22
N THR A 273 -12.17 12.77 -7.21
CA THR A 273 -12.68 14.14 -7.10
C THR A 273 -11.54 15.14 -6.96
N ILE A 274 -10.60 14.88 -6.04
CA ILE A 274 -9.44 15.74 -5.84
C ILE A 274 -8.60 15.81 -7.12
N ALA A 275 -8.31 14.66 -7.74
CA ALA A 275 -7.48 14.61 -8.94
C ALA A 275 -8.12 15.30 -10.15
N ALA A 276 -9.44 15.18 -10.32
CA ALA A 276 -10.15 15.75 -11.46
C ALA A 276 -10.38 17.26 -11.33
N GLU A 277 -10.54 17.78 -10.11
CA GLU A 277 -11.03 19.16 -9.92
C GLU A 277 -9.97 20.10 -9.33
N MET A 278 -8.99 19.61 -8.56
CA MET A 278 -8.02 20.48 -7.86
C MET A 278 -7.18 21.35 -8.81
N GLY A 279 -6.87 20.84 -10.01
CA GLY A 279 -6.11 21.58 -11.02
C GLY A 279 -6.92 22.66 -11.74
N GLU A 280 -8.25 22.56 -11.74
CA GLU A 280 -9.16 23.39 -12.54
C GLU A 280 -9.82 24.52 -11.73
N VAL A 281 -9.76 24.44 -10.39
CA VAL A 281 -10.43 25.39 -9.50
C VAL A 281 -9.56 26.63 -9.20
N ALA A 282 -10.22 27.79 -9.12
CA ALA A 282 -9.55 29.02 -8.71
C ALA A 282 -9.10 28.92 -7.24
N ARG A 283 -7.83 29.28 -6.97
CA ARG A 283 -7.28 29.28 -5.61
C ARG A 283 -8.05 30.23 -4.71
N GLY A 284 -8.39 29.76 -3.50
CA GLY A 284 -9.14 30.53 -2.51
C GLY A 284 -10.66 30.59 -2.75
N SER A 285 -11.18 29.87 -3.74
CA SER A 285 -12.62 29.72 -3.94
C SER A 285 -13.24 28.73 -2.93
N ASP A 286 -14.56 28.79 -2.76
CA ASP A 286 -15.29 27.83 -1.90
C ASP A 286 -15.09 26.39 -2.39
N HIS A 287 -15.06 26.17 -3.71
CA HIS A 287 -14.79 24.85 -4.30
C HIS A 287 -13.36 24.38 -4.01
N TYR A 288 -12.37 25.28 -4.07
CA TYR A 288 -10.99 24.97 -3.67
C TYR A 288 -10.94 24.49 -2.22
N HIS A 289 -11.49 25.25 -1.27
CA HIS A 289 -11.51 24.86 0.13
C HIS A 289 -12.34 23.59 0.39
N ALA A 290 -13.44 23.38 -0.34
CA ALA A 290 -14.22 22.14 -0.27
C ALA A 290 -13.41 20.90 -0.69
N LEU A 291 -12.55 21.00 -1.70
CA LEU A 291 -11.65 19.89 -2.07
C LEU A 291 -10.61 19.59 -0.98
N PHE A 292 -10.14 20.60 -0.24
CA PHE A 292 -9.30 20.38 0.94
C PHE A 292 -10.06 19.68 2.07
N VAL A 293 -11.35 19.97 2.25
CA VAL A 293 -12.22 19.21 3.16
C VAL A 293 -12.33 17.75 2.72
N VAL A 294 -12.53 17.47 1.43
CA VAL A 294 -12.52 16.09 0.89
C VAL A 294 -11.20 15.39 1.22
N GLY A 295 -10.06 16.07 1.05
CA GLY A 295 -8.75 15.54 1.42
C GLY A 295 -8.60 15.27 2.92
N ALA A 296 -9.07 16.17 3.78
CA ALA A 296 -9.06 16.01 5.23
C ALA A 296 -9.93 14.81 5.67
N VAL A 297 -11.10 14.64 5.07
CA VAL A 297 -12.00 13.50 5.35
C VAL A 297 -11.40 12.19 4.85
N LEU A 298 -10.84 12.15 3.64
CA LEU A 298 -10.12 10.99 3.12
C LEU A 298 -8.97 10.59 4.05
N PHE A 299 -8.22 11.57 4.56
CA PHE A 299 -7.15 11.33 5.53
C PHE A 299 -7.69 10.73 6.83
N ILE A 300 -8.72 11.33 7.44
CA ILE A 300 -9.35 10.83 8.67
C ILE A 300 -9.86 9.40 8.46
N MET A 301 -10.53 9.14 7.34
CA MET A 301 -11.04 7.81 7.00
C MET A 301 -9.90 6.80 6.87
N THR A 302 -8.81 7.16 6.18
CA THR A 302 -7.64 6.28 6.02
C THR A 302 -6.96 6.02 7.37
N PHE A 303 -6.84 7.04 8.20
CA PHE A 303 -6.30 6.92 9.56
C PHE A 303 -7.14 5.97 10.42
N ILE A 304 -8.46 6.12 10.42
CA ILE A 304 -9.39 5.25 11.16
C ILE A 304 -9.26 3.80 10.68
N ILE A 305 -9.26 3.57 9.37
CA ILE A 305 -9.14 2.21 8.80
C ILE A 305 -7.81 1.57 9.19
N ASN A 306 -6.71 2.30 9.07
CA ASN A 306 -5.39 1.82 9.48
C ASN A 306 -5.30 1.57 10.99
N LEU A 307 -5.89 2.43 11.81
CA LEU A 307 -5.93 2.27 13.26
C LEU A 307 -6.72 1.02 13.67
N ILE A 308 -7.91 0.83 13.10
CA ILE A 308 -8.73 -0.37 13.35
C ILE A 308 -7.95 -1.62 12.96
N ALA A 309 -7.31 -1.61 11.80
CA ALA A 309 -6.58 -2.78 11.33
C ALA A 309 -5.31 -3.07 12.16
N ASP A 310 -4.59 -2.04 12.63
CA ASP A 310 -3.48 -2.22 13.58
C ASP A 310 -3.96 -2.77 14.92
N MET A 311 -5.08 -2.28 15.45
CA MET A 311 -5.69 -2.80 16.68
C MET A 311 -6.08 -4.28 16.56
N VAL A 312 -6.65 -4.70 15.42
CA VAL A 312 -6.99 -6.11 15.15
C VAL A 312 -5.71 -6.97 15.11
N SER A 313 -4.66 -6.49 14.45
CA SER A 313 -3.37 -7.20 14.37
C SER A 313 -2.71 -7.36 15.75
N ARG A 314 -2.73 -6.33 16.60
CA ARG A 314 -2.14 -6.37 17.95
C ARG A 314 -2.85 -7.33 18.89
N ARG A 315 -4.19 -7.29 18.90
CA ARG A 315 -4.99 -8.14 19.81
C ARG A 315 -4.76 -9.63 19.57
N MET A 316 -4.35 -10.02 18.36
CA MET A 316 -4.11 -11.42 18.03
C MET A 316 -2.68 -11.86 18.32
N LYS A 317 -1.69 -10.95 18.31
CA LYS A 317 -0.33 -11.22 18.82
C LYS A 317 -0.29 -11.47 20.32
N GLU A 318 -1.25 -10.94 21.08
CA GLU A 318 -1.37 -11.20 22.52
C GLU A 318 -1.99 -12.58 22.84
N VAL A 319 -2.51 -13.28 21.84
CA VAL A 319 -3.12 -14.62 21.96
C VAL A 319 -2.17 -15.74 21.49
N GLU A 320 -1.06 -15.38 20.84
CA GLU A 320 0.08 -16.27 20.52
C GLU A 320 1.02 -16.47 21.73
#